data_AF-A0A0B6Y746-F1
#
_entry.id   AF-A0A0B6Y746-F1
#
_cell.length_a   1.000
_cell.length_b   1.000
_cell.length_c   1.000
_cell.angle_alpha   90.00
_cell.angle_beta   90.00
_cell.angle_gamma   90.00
#
_symmetry.space_group_name_H-M   'P 1'
#
loop_
_entity.id
_entity.type
_entity.pdbx_description
1 polymer ?
#
loop_
_entity_poly.entity_id
_entity_poly.type
_entity_poly.pdbx_seq_one_letter_code
_entity_poly.pdbx_strand_id
1 'polypeptide(L)'
;SPHHTRTSTDSLDRSFSMTDHSSLDMLLAETAANERDGKRVTISVVLGSNPDPTRTGLDKPAEVLIGSLSVSGKTKWDILDNVVRKLFKEYVLRVDPVTNLGLSAESVYSYIVGEVTRTKESELPELLPIGYLVGDTTQIEICLKGTKQSCVDSLAFETMIPKTIIQRYVSLLLEHRRIILCGPSGTGKTYLGQKLAEHVVLRSGRELTAGSVATFNVDHKSAKELRQYLANIADQCENTSVNALPSAIILDNLHHVTSLA
;
A
#
# COMPACT_ATOMS: atom_id res chain seq x y z
N SER A 1 68.20 -9.48 22.72
CA SER A 1 68.02 -8.06 23.02
C SER A 1 67.44 -7.32 21.83
N PRO A 2 66.61 -6.30 22.07
CA PRO A 2 65.51 -5.87 21.22
C PRO A 2 65.73 -4.46 20.63
N HIS A 3 64.80 -4.00 19.79
CA HIS A 3 64.46 -2.57 19.73
C HIS A 3 62.95 -2.37 19.75
N HIS A 4 62.56 -1.49 20.66
CA HIS A 4 61.21 -1.01 20.98
C HIS A 4 60.65 -0.10 19.90
N THR A 5 59.32 -0.12 19.76
CA THR A 5 58.50 1.10 19.70
C THR A 5 57.19 0.86 20.44
N ARG A 6 56.83 1.83 21.27
CA ARG A 6 55.73 1.86 22.24
C ARG A 6 54.98 3.18 22.01
N THR A 7 53.66 3.13 21.87
CA THR A 7 52.66 4.14 22.30
C THR A 7 51.28 3.59 21.92
N SER A 8 50.44 3.20 22.89
CA SER A 8 49.45 4.04 23.62
C SER A 8 48.12 4.12 22.85
N THR A 9 47.13 3.31 23.22
CA THR A 9 45.91 3.73 23.95
C THR A 9 45.07 4.76 23.20
N ASP A 10 43.96 4.31 22.60
CA ASP A 10 42.66 4.96 22.83
C ASP A 10 41.52 4.02 22.47
N SER A 11 40.94 3.47 23.54
CA SER A 11 39.53 3.12 23.63
C SER A 11 38.69 4.36 23.35
N LEU A 12 37.95 4.35 22.25
CA LEU A 12 36.88 5.32 22.02
C LEU A 12 35.59 4.56 21.71
N ASP A 13 34.80 4.45 22.76
CA ASP A 13 33.36 4.35 22.80
C ASP A 13 32.67 4.65 21.47
N ARG A 14 32.07 3.60 20.90
CA ARG A 14 30.82 3.75 20.15
C ARG A 14 29.70 3.11 20.95
N SER A 15 29.41 3.74 22.08
CA SER A 15 28.07 3.75 22.66
C SER A 15 27.12 4.44 21.68
N PHE A 16 26.63 3.71 20.68
CA PHE A 16 25.49 4.14 19.88
C PHE A 16 24.28 3.31 20.29
N SER A 17 23.53 3.89 21.23
CA SER A 17 22.10 3.71 21.50
C SER A 17 21.52 2.29 21.37
N MET A 18 21.65 1.50 22.44
CA MET A 18 20.83 0.29 22.68
C MET A 18 19.66 0.52 23.63
N THR A 19 19.39 1.77 24.03
CA THR A 19 18.42 2.06 25.09
C THR A 19 16.96 2.19 24.61
N ASP A 20 16.70 2.41 23.32
CA ASP A 20 15.32 2.62 22.83
C ASP A 20 14.61 1.36 22.31
N HIS A 21 15.36 0.29 22.01
CA HIS A 21 14.76 -0.99 21.58
C HIS A 21 14.27 -1.85 22.75
N SER A 22 14.98 -1.81 23.89
CA SER A 22 14.70 -2.69 25.02
C SER A 22 13.39 -2.39 25.77
N SER A 23 13.01 -1.12 25.88
CA SER A 23 11.82 -0.70 26.63
C SER A 23 10.52 -1.04 25.89
N LEU A 24 10.52 -0.98 24.55
CA LEU A 24 9.32 -1.22 23.77
C LEU A 24 9.15 -2.68 23.35
N ASP A 25 10.24 -3.43 23.18
CA ASP A 25 10.15 -4.89 23.07
C ASP A 25 9.69 -5.51 24.41
N MET A 26 10.05 -4.88 25.54
CA MET A 26 9.45 -5.19 26.84
C MET A 26 7.95 -4.83 26.87
N LEU A 27 7.52 -3.70 26.31
CA LEU A 27 6.08 -3.37 26.20
C LEU A 27 5.31 -4.33 25.29
N LEU A 28 5.88 -4.73 24.16
CA LEU A 28 5.27 -5.71 23.26
C LEU A 28 5.21 -7.09 23.92
N ALA A 29 6.27 -7.50 24.63
CA ALA A 29 6.29 -8.73 25.43
C ALA A 29 5.35 -8.66 26.63
N GLU A 30 5.20 -7.50 27.29
CA GLU A 30 4.24 -7.26 28.36
C GLU A 30 2.79 -7.27 27.85
N THR A 31 2.52 -6.75 26.65
CA THR A 31 1.19 -6.88 26.04
C THR A 31 0.88 -8.32 25.65
N ALA A 32 1.89 -9.12 25.26
CA ALA A 32 1.74 -10.55 25.03
C ALA A 32 1.62 -11.36 26.33
N ALA A 33 2.21 -10.89 27.43
CA ALA A 33 2.13 -11.54 28.75
C ALA A 33 0.88 -11.14 29.56
N ASN A 34 0.29 -9.95 29.30
CA ASN A 34 -0.93 -9.45 29.94
C ASN A 34 -2.22 -9.89 29.21
N GLU A 35 -2.31 -11.16 28.78
CA GLU A 35 -3.54 -11.75 28.22
C GLU A 35 -4.74 -11.75 29.19
N ARG A 36 -4.57 -11.29 30.44
CA ARG A 36 -5.62 -11.30 31.47
C ARG A 36 -6.48 -10.03 31.58
N ASP A 37 -6.11 -8.92 30.94
CA ASP A 37 -6.79 -7.62 31.16
C ASP A 37 -6.95 -6.76 29.88
N GLY A 38 -6.68 -7.33 28.71
CA GLY A 38 -6.76 -6.64 27.41
C GLY A 38 -7.47 -7.45 26.34
N LYS A 39 -8.15 -6.76 25.41
CA LYS A 39 -8.77 -7.36 24.23
C LYS A 39 -7.70 -7.56 23.16
N ARG A 40 -7.52 -8.81 22.72
CA ARG A 40 -6.63 -9.15 21.62
C ARG A 40 -7.24 -8.71 20.29
N VAL A 41 -6.49 -7.94 19.51
CA VAL A 41 -6.89 -7.45 18.19
C VAL A 41 -5.87 -7.84 17.14
N THR A 42 -6.36 -8.08 15.92
CA THR A 42 -5.53 -8.29 14.73
C THR A 42 -5.26 -6.96 14.05
N ILE A 43 -4.10 -6.84 13.40
CA ILE A 43 -3.71 -5.68 12.62
C ILE A 43 -3.56 -6.11 11.17
N SER A 44 -4.37 -5.56 10.29
CA SER A 44 -4.29 -5.79 8.84
C SER A 44 -3.95 -4.51 8.09
N VAL A 45 -3.39 -4.66 6.89
CA VAL A 45 -3.19 -3.56 5.92
C VAL A 45 -4.19 -3.76 4.80
N VAL A 46 -5.00 -2.74 4.53
CA VAL A 46 -5.99 -2.77 3.45
C VAL A 46 -5.30 -2.49 2.12
N LEU A 47 -5.55 -3.35 1.13
CA LEU A 47 -4.98 -3.28 -0.21
C LEU A 47 -5.86 -2.45 -1.15
N GLY A 48 -5.23 -1.84 -2.16
CA GLY A 48 -5.88 -1.00 -3.15
C GLY A 48 -5.25 0.38 -3.27
N SER A 49 -5.46 1.01 -4.41
CA SER A 49 -5.26 2.46 -4.54
C SER A 49 -6.48 3.12 -3.88
N ASN A 50 -6.29 3.74 -2.70
CA ASN A 50 -7.38 4.38 -1.93
C ASN A 50 -8.57 3.43 -1.60
N PRO A 51 -8.33 2.37 -0.82
CA PRO A 51 -9.41 1.51 -0.37
C PRO A 51 -10.39 2.26 0.52
N ASP A 52 -11.67 1.89 0.43
CA ASP A 52 -12.67 2.28 1.40
C ASP A 52 -12.86 1.13 2.41
N PRO A 53 -12.25 1.21 3.60
CA PRO A 53 -12.32 0.18 4.62
C PRO A 53 -13.71 0.04 5.25
N THR A 54 -14.62 1.00 5.03
CA THR A 54 -16.00 0.92 5.56
C THR A 54 -16.89 -0.02 4.74
N ARG A 55 -16.46 -0.44 3.54
CA ARG A 55 -17.21 -1.35 2.69
C ARG A 55 -17.22 -2.76 3.25
N THR A 56 -18.40 -3.37 3.29
CA THR A 56 -18.62 -4.71 3.85
C THR A 56 -19.11 -5.69 2.79
N GLY A 57 -18.96 -7.00 3.07
CA GLY A 57 -19.44 -8.06 2.18
C GLY A 57 -18.51 -8.32 0.98
N LEU A 58 -19.09 -8.54 -0.21
CA LEU A 58 -18.36 -8.84 -1.45
C LEU A 58 -17.48 -7.68 -1.94
N ASP A 59 -17.75 -6.48 -1.44
CA ASP A 59 -17.01 -5.26 -1.79
C ASP A 59 -15.92 -4.92 -0.76
N LYS A 60 -15.68 -5.78 0.24
CA LYS A 60 -14.60 -5.54 1.21
C LYS A 60 -13.26 -5.58 0.45
N PRO A 61 -12.43 -4.52 0.54
CA PRO A 61 -11.10 -4.54 -0.06
C PRO A 61 -10.26 -5.68 0.53
N ALA A 62 -9.41 -6.28 -0.32
CA ALA A 62 -8.48 -7.31 0.12
C ALA A 62 -7.56 -6.76 1.21
N GLU A 63 -7.12 -7.61 2.13
CA GLU A 63 -6.31 -7.20 3.26
C GLU A 63 -5.20 -8.19 3.58
N VAL A 64 -4.12 -7.69 4.18
CA VAL A 64 -2.97 -8.49 4.59
C VAL A 64 -2.81 -8.39 6.09
N LEU A 65 -2.95 -9.52 6.80
CA LEU A 65 -2.67 -9.59 8.24
C LEU A 65 -1.17 -9.42 8.48
N ILE A 66 -0.78 -8.39 9.25
CA ILE A 66 0.63 -8.09 9.52
C ILE A 66 1.06 -8.38 10.97
N GLY A 67 0.09 -8.51 11.88
CA GLY A 67 0.35 -8.80 13.29
C GLY A 67 -0.90 -8.79 14.16
N SER A 68 -0.69 -8.84 15.47
CA SER A 68 -1.72 -8.71 16.50
C SER A 68 -1.16 -7.95 17.71
N LEU A 69 -2.05 -7.35 18.49
CA LEU A 69 -1.68 -6.68 19.75
C LEU A 69 -2.79 -6.85 20.79
N SER A 70 -2.46 -6.61 22.06
CA SER A 70 -3.45 -6.56 23.15
C SER A 70 -3.73 -5.10 23.52
N VAL A 71 -4.99 -4.67 23.40
CA VAL A 71 -5.44 -3.33 23.83
C VAL A 71 -6.10 -3.47 25.20
N SER A 72 -5.62 -2.73 26.19
CA SER A 72 -6.19 -2.71 27.55
C SER A 72 -6.70 -1.32 27.91
N GLY A 73 -7.35 -1.18 29.07
CA GLY A 73 -7.71 0.12 29.65
C GLY A 73 -6.53 1.05 29.95
N LYS A 74 -5.29 0.57 29.82
CA LYS A 74 -4.06 1.36 29.99
C LYS A 74 -3.46 1.83 28.66
N THR A 75 -3.91 1.28 27.53
CA THR A 75 -3.38 1.61 26.21
C THR A 75 -3.91 2.98 25.79
N LYS A 76 -3.02 3.98 25.75
CA LYS A 76 -3.36 5.32 25.25
C LYS A 76 -3.20 5.41 23.72
N TRP A 77 -3.80 6.44 23.12
CA TRP A 77 -3.76 6.66 21.67
C TRP A 77 -2.35 6.84 21.11
N ASP A 78 -1.51 7.60 21.81
CA ASP A 78 -0.10 7.82 21.48
C ASP A 78 0.70 6.51 21.45
N ILE A 79 0.41 5.59 22.38
CA ILE A 79 1.02 4.25 22.37
C ILE A 79 0.53 3.45 21.15
N LEU A 80 -0.78 3.47 20.89
CA LEU A 80 -1.36 2.73 19.76
C LEU A 80 -0.82 3.23 18.40
N ASP A 81 -0.73 4.55 18.21
CA ASP A 81 -0.18 5.18 17.00
C ASP A 81 1.25 4.68 16.71
N ASN A 82 2.08 4.64 17.74
CA ASN A 82 3.46 4.17 17.65
C ASN A 82 3.54 2.67 17.34
N VAL A 83 2.72 1.86 18.02
CA VAL A 83 2.69 0.40 17.83
C VAL A 83 2.23 0.06 16.41
N VAL A 84 1.17 0.69 15.89
CA VAL A 84 0.67 0.47 14.52
C VAL A 84 1.77 0.74 13.48
N ARG A 85 2.46 1.88 13.61
CA ARG A 85 3.56 2.26 12.69
C ARG A 85 4.76 1.33 12.82
N LYS A 86 5.12 0.91 14.03
CA LYS A 86 6.21 -0.05 14.27
C LYS A 86 5.87 -1.41 13.69
N LEU A 87 4.69 -1.95 13.93
CA LEU A 87 4.25 -3.24 13.39
C LEU A 87 4.30 -3.26 11.86
N PHE A 88 3.85 -2.19 11.21
CA PHE A 88 3.98 -2.06 9.76
C PHE A 88 5.44 -2.06 9.31
N LYS A 89 6.30 -1.26 9.95
CA LYS A 89 7.74 -1.20 9.63
C LYS A 89 8.41 -2.56 9.81
N GLU A 90 8.12 -3.27 10.90
CA GLU A 90 8.66 -4.61 11.17
C GLU A 90 8.17 -5.65 10.18
N TYR A 91 6.89 -5.58 9.78
CA TYR A 91 6.36 -6.42 8.71
C TYR A 91 7.12 -6.20 7.40
N VAL A 92 7.28 -4.94 6.98
CA VAL A 92 8.04 -4.60 5.76
C VAL A 92 9.49 -5.11 5.86
N LEU A 93 10.15 -4.95 7.01
CA LEU A 93 11.52 -5.42 7.20
C LEU A 93 11.64 -6.96 7.13
N ARG A 94 10.60 -7.69 7.54
CA ARG A 94 10.53 -9.16 7.38
C ARG A 94 10.35 -9.58 5.93
N VAL A 95 9.58 -8.81 5.15
CA VAL A 95 9.35 -9.06 3.72
C VAL A 95 10.56 -8.66 2.88
N ASP A 96 11.19 -7.54 3.21
CA ASP A 96 12.35 -6.97 2.51
C ASP A 96 13.37 -6.43 3.52
N PRO A 97 14.29 -7.29 4.00
CA PRO A 97 15.34 -6.90 4.95
C PRO A 97 16.31 -5.85 4.41
N VAL A 98 16.42 -5.71 3.09
CA VAL A 98 17.35 -4.79 2.42
C VAL A 98 16.71 -3.42 2.17
N THR A 99 15.41 -3.27 2.43
CA THR A 99 14.64 -2.01 2.30
C THR A 99 14.56 -1.42 0.89
N ASN A 100 14.76 -2.25 -0.14
CA ASN A 100 14.61 -1.89 -1.55
C ASN A 100 13.17 -1.52 -1.95
N LEU A 101 12.15 -1.98 -1.22
CA LEU A 101 10.75 -1.67 -1.48
C LEU A 101 10.44 -0.18 -1.26
N GLY A 102 11.22 0.49 -0.41
CA GLY A 102 11.08 1.93 -0.15
C GLY A 102 9.85 2.30 0.71
N LEU A 103 9.33 1.34 1.48
CA LEU A 103 8.24 1.54 2.44
C LEU A 103 8.78 1.67 3.87
N SER A 104 8.09 2.46 4.70
CA SER A 104 8.50 2.69 6.09
C SER A 104 7.30 2.99 6.99
N ALA A 105 7.53 3.24 8.29
CA ALA A 105 6.50 3.73 9.22
C ALA A 105 5.75 4.99 8.72
N GLU A 106 6.40 5.83 7.91
CA GLU A 106 5.80 7.02 7.31
C GLU A 106 4.90 6.71 6.11
N SER A 107 4.90 5.48 5.60
CA SER A 107 3.98 5.04 4.55
C SER A 107 2.55 4.82 5.07
N VAL A 108 2.39 4.67 6.39
CA VAL A 108 1.08 4.60 7.05
C VAL A 108 0.42 5.97 7.04
N TYR A 109 -0.74 6.06 6.38
CA TYR A 109 -1.56 7.27 6.37
C TYR A 109 -2.47 7.33 7.59
N SER A 110 -3.27 6.28 7.77
CA SER A 110 -4.26 6.20 8.85
C SER A 110 -4.45 4.75 9.30
N TYR A 111 -5.14 4.57 10.42
CA TYR A 111 -5.69 3.29 10.82
C TYR A 111 -7.08 3.46 11.42
N ILE A 112 -7.85 2.38 11.48
CA ILE A 112 -9.25 2.40 11.93
C ILE A 112 -9.41 1.48 13.15
N VAL A 113 -10.09 2.00 14.16
CA VAL A 113 -10.46 1.29 15.39
C VAL A 113 -11.95 1.49 15.63
N GLY A 114 -12.74 0.45 15.35
CA GLY A 114 -14.21 0.59 15.38
C GLY A 114 -14.66 1.66 14.38
N GLU A 115 -15.34 2.69 14.88
CA GLU A 115 -15.81 3.84 14.09
C GLU A 115 -14.79 4.99 13.97
N VAL A 116 -13.65 4.89 14.68
CA VAL A 116 -12.66 5.97 14.73
C VAL A 116 -11.59 5.74 13.68
N THR A 117 -11.38 6.75 12.83
CA THR A 117 -10.21 6.83 11.93
C THR A 117 -9.16 7.74 12.54
N ARG A 118 -7.95 7.22 12.76
CA ARG A 118 -6.80 7.95 13.30
C ARG A 118 -5.79 8.27 12.20
N THR A 119 -5.46 9.55 12.04
CA THR A 119 -4.32 10.05 11.25
C THR A 119 -3.29 10.69 12.17
N LYS A 120 -2.12 11.09 11.62
CA LYS A 120 -1.06 11.76 12.39
C LYS A 120 -1.50 13.11 12.95
N GLU A 121 -2.43 13.78 12.26
CA GLU A 121 -2.95 15.10 12.58
C GLU A 121 -4.33 15.05 13.27
N SER A 122 -4.90 13.86 13.49
CA SER A 122 -6.21 13.72 14.12
C SER A 122 -6.17 14.14 15.59
N GLU A 123 -7.23 14.84 16.02
CA GLU A 123 -7.50 15.09 17.43
C GLU A 123 -7.69 13.77 18.21
N LEU A 124 -7.49 13.84 19.53
CA LEU A 124 -7.68 12.68 20.39
C LEU A 124 -9.17 12.38 20.55
N PRO A 125 -9.61 11.14 20.28
CA PRO A 125 -10.99 10.72 20.55
C PRO A 125 -11.35 10.80 22.03
N GLU A 126 -12.65 10.85 22.32
CA GLU A 126 -13.20 10.99 23.68
C GLU A 126 -12.81 9.80 24.59
N LEU A 127 -12.92 8.58 24.05
CA LEU A 127 -12.61 7.36 24.80
C LEU A 127 -11.19 6.88 24.50
N LEU A 128 -10.65 6.03 25.38
CA LEU A 128 -9.44 5.26 25.08
C LEU A 128 -9.71 4.25 23.95
N PRO A 129 -8.69 3.78 23.23
CA PRO A 129 -8.84 2.81 22.14
C PRO A 129 -9.71 1.59 22.49
N ILE A 130 -9.56 1.05 23.71
CA ILE A 130 -10.36 -0.10 24.18
C ILE A 130 -11.87 0.20 24.20
N GLY A 131 -12.25 1.47 24.41
CA GLY A 131 -13.64 1.92 24.44
C GLY A 131 -14.33 1.90 23.07
N TYR A 132 -13.56 1.85 21.97
CA TYR A 132 -14.08 1.69 20.61
C TYR A 132 -14.01 0.24 20.12
N LEU A 133 -13.28 -0.62 20.84
CA LEU A 133 -13.19 -2.05 20.57
C LEU A 133 -14.31 -2.82 21.29
N VAL A 134 -15.56 -2.40 21.08
CA VAL A 134 -16.76 -3.01 21.69
C VAL A 134 -17.34 -4.09 20.78
N GLY A 135 -18.08 -5.03 21.36
CA GLY A 135 -18.71 -6.14 20.63
C GLY A 135 -17.69 -7.05 19.95
N ASP A 136 -17.97 -7.43 18.70
CA ASP A 136 -17.15 -8.36 17.92
C ASP A 136 -15.98 -7.69 17.19
N THR A 137 -15.82 -6.36 17.33
CA THR A 137 -14.73 -5.60 16.72
C THR A 137 -13.39 -6.05 17.31
N THR A 138 -12.63 -6.81 16.53
CA THR A 138 -11.35 -7.41 16.94
C THR A 138 -10.22 -7.09 15.96
N GLN A 139 -10.43 -6.09 15.10
CA GLN A 139 -9.53 -5.78 14.01
C GLN A 139 -9.21 -4.28 13.97
N ILE A 140 -7.94 -3.97 13.69
CA ILE A 140 -7.43 -2.64 13.39
C ILE A 140 -6.93 -2.67 11.95
N GLU A 141 -7.50 -1.83 11.10
CA GLU A 141 -7.20 -1.79 9.67
C GLU A 141 -6.31 -0.59 9.35
N ILE A 142 -5.14 -0.84 8.78
CA ILE A 142 -4.17 0.18 8.36
C ILE A 142 -4.44 0.56 6.90
N CYS A 143 -4.51 1.86 6.66
CA CYS A 143 -4.53 2.44 5.32
C CYS A 143 -3.17 3.10 5.01
N LEU A 144 -2.56 2.69 3.90
CA LEU A 144 -1.31 3.29 3.42
C LEU A 144 -1.57 4.52 2.56
N LYS A 145 -0.56 5.40 2.45
CA LYS A 145 -0.60 6.57 1.59
C LYS A 145 -0.80 6.15 0.12
N GLY A 146 -1.84 6.67 -0.52
CA GLY A 146 -2.20 6.36 -1.90
C GLY A 146 -2.38 7.61 -2.75
N THR A 147 -3.24 7.50 -3.77
CA THR A 147 -3.54 8.57 -4.73
C THR A 147 -4.02 9.86 -4.07
N LYS A 148 -4.88 9.77 -3.04
CA LYS A 148 -5.38 10.93 -2.27
C LYS A 148 -4.25 11.74 -1.63
N GLN A 149 -3.14 11.11 -1.26
CA GLN A 149 -1.96 11.76 -0.68
C GLN A 149 -0.86 12.00 -1.72
N SER A 150 -1.16 11.87 -3.02
CA SER A 150 -0.17 11.95 -4.11
C SER A 150 1.03 10.99 -3.93
N CYS A 151 0.77 9.84 -3.32
CA CYS A 151 1.76 8.80 -3.02
C CYS A 151 1.44 7.49 -3.75
N VAL A 152 2.40 6.58 -3.82
CA VAL A 152 2.23 5.25 -4.41
C VAL A 152 2.53 4.12 -3.42
N ASP A 153 2.60 4.43 -2.12
CA ASP A 153 3.01 3.49 -1.08
C ASP A 153 2.05 2.30 -0.99
N SER A 154 0.74 2.54 -1.07
CA SER A 154 -0.25 1.45 -1.09
C SER A 154 -0.07 0.53 -2.31
N LEU A 155 0.21 1.09 -3.47
CA LEU A 155 0.43 0.34 -4.71
C LEU A 155 1.75 -0.44 -4.70
N ALA A 156 2.81 0.14 -4.14
CA ALA A 156 4.09 -0.53 -3.95
C ALA A 156 3.97 -1.71 -2.97
N PHE A 157 3.20 -1.53 -1.89
CA PHE A 157 2.91 -2.61 -0.94
C PHE A 157 2.07 -3.72 -1.60
N GLU A 158 1.03 -3.36 -2.35
CA GLU A 158 0.14 -4.35 -3.00
C GLU A 158 0.86 -5.15 -4.09
N THR A 159 1.69 -4.50 -4.90
CA THR A 159 2.41 -5.14 -6.01
C THR A 159 3.72 -5.80 -5.59
N MET A 160 4.23 -5.49 -4.39
CA MET A 160 5.59 -5.83 -3.94
C MET A 160 6.70 -5.36 -4.90
N ILE A 161 6.44 -4.31 -5.68
CA ILE A 161 7.42 -3.67 -6.57
C ILE A 161 7.97 -2.43 -5.87
N PRO A 162 9.29 -2.18 -5.91
CA PRO A 162 9.91 -0.99 -5.35
C PRO A 162 9.16 0.30 -5.66
N LYS A 163 8.91 1.10 -4.60
CA LYS A 163 8.20 2.37 -4.68
C LYS A 163 8.74 3.28 -5.79
N THR A 164 10.06 3.34 -5.96
CA THR A 164 10.73 4.15 -7.00
C THR A 164 10.38 3.70 -8.42
N ILE A 165 10.22 2.39 -8.65
CA ILE A 165 9.82 1.82 -9.94
C ILE A 165 8.35 2.13 -10.22
N ILE A 166 7.48 1.93 -9.23
CA ILE A 166 6.06 2.29 -9.36
C ILE A 166 5.88 3.78 -9.64
N GLN A 167 6.60 4.64 -8.90
CA GLN A 167 6.61 6.09 -9.14
C GLN A 167 6.99 6.40 -10.58
N ARG A 168 8.05 5.77 -11.09
CA ARG A 168 8.49 5.94 -12.49
C ARG A 168 7.41 5.53 -13.49
N TYR A 169 6.74 4.39 -13.29
CA TYR A 169 5.66 3.96 -14.19
C TYR A 169 4.48 4.92 -14.18
N VAL A 170 4.06 5.39 -13.00
CA VAL A 170 2.98 6.38 -12.88
C VAL A 170 3.39 7.69 -13.55
N SER A 171 4.61 8.18 -13.35
CA SER A 171 5.11 9.39 -14.01
C SER A 171 5.08 9.28 -15.54
N LEU A 172 5.62 8.18 -16.09
CA LEU A 172 5.62 7.94 -17.54
C LEU A 172 4.19 7.86 -18.11
N LEU A 173 3.29 7.22 -17.38
CA LEU A 173 1.89 7.08 -17.81
C LEU A 173 1.15 8.42 -17.78
N LEU A 174 1.43 9.30 -16.81
CA LEU A 174 0.85 10.64 -16.76
C LEU A 174 1.42 11.57 -17.83
N GLU A 175 2.73 11.46 -18.11
CA GLU A 175 3.42 12.29 -19.10
C GLU A 175 3.06 11.89 -20.54
N HIS A 176 3.15 10.60 -20.86
CA HIS A 176 2.99 10.11 -22.23
C HIS A 176 1.60 9.55 -22.53
N ARG A 177 0.74 9.38 -21.51
CA ARG A 177 -0.59 8.75 -21.61
C ARG A 177 -0.57 7.32 -22.15
N ARG A 178 0.60 6.69 -22.20
CA ARG A 178 0.81 5.32 -22.66
C ARG A 178 2.02 4.69 -21.99
N ILE A 179 1.94 3.40 -21.71
CA ILE A 179 3.05 2.57 -21.24
C ILE A 179 2.94 1.18 -21.87
N ILE A 180 4.09 0.58 -22.20
CA ILE A 180 4.15 -0.80 -22.72
C ILE A 180 4.90 -1.64 -21.70
N LEU A 181 4.25 -2.68 -21.20
CA LEU A 181 4.85 -3.66 -20.29
C LEU A 181 5.28 -4.88 -21.09
N CYS A 182 6.58 -5.16 -21.12
CA CYS A 182 7.17 -6.28 -21.85
C CYS A 182 7.79 -7.29 -20.88
N GLY A 183 7.69 -8.58 -21.19
CA GLY A 183 8.28 -9.65 -20.39
C GLY A 183 7.64 -11.01 -20.66
N PRO A 184 8.23 -12.10 -20.14
CA PRO A 184 7.72 -13.47 -20.31
C PRO A 184 6.26 -13.63 -19.87
N SER A 185 5.59 -14.66 -20.36
CA SER A 185 4.24 -15.00 -19.88
C SER A 185 4.28 -15.34 -18.37
N GLY A 186 3.19 -15.04 -17.65
CA GLY A 186 3.09 -15.33 -16.22
C GLY A 186 3.79 -14.36 -15.26
N THR A 187 4.49 -13.32 -15.74
CA THR A 187 5.19 -12.35 -14.86
C THR A 187 4.30 -11.23 -14.33
N GLY A 188 2.97 -11.41 -14.31
CA GLY A 188 2.04 -10.43 -13.75
C GLY A 188 1.88 -9.11 -14.52
N LYS A 189 2.22 -9.06 -15.82
CA LYS A 189 2.11 -7.82 -16.63
C LYS A 189 0.68 -7.27 -16.66
N THR A 190 -0.31 -8.13 -16.90
CA THR A 190 -1.72 -7.76 -16.93
C THR A 190 -2.18 -7.25 -15.57
N TYR A 191 -1.76 -7.93 -14.49
CA TYR A 191 -2.04 -7.50 -13.12
C TYR A 191 -1.45 -6.12 -12.81
N LEU A 192 -0.17 -5.89 -13.14
CA LEU A 192 0.47 -4.58 -12.95
C LEU A 192 -0.19 -3.49 -13.81
N GLY A 193 -0.51 -3.80 -15.07
CA GLY A 193 -1.23 -2.90 -15.97
C GLY A 193 -2.58 -2.48 -15.39
N GLN A 194 -3.32 -3.44 -14.83
CA GLN A 194 -4.59 -3.18 -14.15
C GLN A 194 -4.41 -2.29 -12.92
N LYS A 195 -3.43 -2.57 -12.07
CA LYS A 195 -3.17 -1.75 -10.87
C LYS A 195 -2.71 -0.33 -11.19
N LEU A 196 -1.89 -0.16 -12.24
CA LEU A 196 -1.51 1.16 -12.74
C LEU A 196 -2.71 1.92 -13.32
N ALA A 197 -3.58 1.23 -14.07
CA ALA A 197 -4.80 1.82 -14.61
C ALA A 197 -5.73 2.30 -13.48
N GLU A 198 -6.02 1.44 -12.49
CA GLU A 198 -6.81 1.78 -11.30
C GLU A 198 -6.24 3.03 -10.59
N HIS A 199 -4.92 3.06 -10.39
CA HIS A 199 -4.23 4.19 -9.77
C HIS A 199 -4.41 5.50 -10.56
N VAL A 200 -4.27 5.47 -11.89
CA VAL A 200 -4.43 6.66 -12.74
C VAL A 200 -5.89 7.13 -12.78
N VAL A 201 -6.86 6.22 -12.82
CA VAL A 201 -8.29 6.59 -12.74
C VAL A 201 -8.55 7.35 -11.44
N LEU A 202 -8.15 6.79 -10.31
CA LEU A 202 -8.36 7.43 -9.01
C LEU A 202 -7.61 8.75 -8.87
N ARG A 203 -6.40 8.84 -9.41
CA ARG A 203 -5.62 10.08 -9.43
C ARG A 203 -6.29 11.18 -10.27
N SER A 204 -7.10 10.81 -11.26
CA SER A 204 -7.90 11.76 -12.04
C SER A 204 -9.15 12.29 -11.31
N GLY A 205 -9.40 11.80 -10.09
CA GLY A 205 -10.58 12.16 -9.29
C GLY A 205 -11.85 11.37 -9.67
N ARG A 206 -11.73 10.34 -10.50
CA ARG A 206 -12.82 9.44 -10.88
C ARG A 206 -12.90 8.25 -9.94
N GLU A 207 -14.11 7.77 -9.71
CA GLU A 207 -14.32 6.53 -8.96
C GLU A 207 -14.03 5.29 -9.83
N LEU A 208 -13.63 4.20 -9.17
CA LEU A 208 -13.46 2.91 -9.82
C LEU A 208 -14.82 2.25 -9.99
N THR A 209 -15.29 2.19 -11.24
CA THR A 209 -16.51 1.51 -11.66
C THR A 209 -16.16 0.46 -12.72
N ALA A 210 -17.08 -0.47 -13.00
CA ALA A 210 -16.86 -1.53 -14.00
C ALA A 210 -16.54 -0.99 -15.42
N GLY A 211 -16.87 0.27 -15.71
CA GLY A 211 -16.53 0.94 -16.99
C GLY A 211 -15.28 1.81 -16.94
N SER A 212 -14.64 1.99 -15.78
CA SER A 212 -13.51 2.93 -15.64
C SER A 212 -12.23 2.44 -16.34
N VAL A 213 -12.03 1.12 -16.42
CA VAL A 213 -10.91 0.48 -17.11
C VAL A 213 -11.44 -0.54 -18.11
N ALA A 214 -11.13 -0.34 -19.39
CA ALA A 214 -11.44 -1.30 -20.43
C ALA A 214 -10.24 -2.22 -20.67
N THR A 215 -10.46 -3.53 -20.75
CA THR A 215 -9.40 -4.49 -21.09
C THR A 215 -9.79 -5.24 -22.35
N PHE A 216 -8.89 -5.24 -23.34
CA PHE A 216 -9.03 -5.97 -24.59
C PHE A 216 -7.89 -6.98 -24.71
N ASN A 217 -8.24 -8.27 -24.80
CA ASN A 217 -7.26 -9.33 -25.02
C ASN A 217 -7.08 -9.53 -26.52
N VAL A 218 -5.86 -9.30 -27.02
CA VAL A 218 -5.56 -9.31 -28.45
C VAL A 218 -5.21 -10.72 -28.92
N ASP A 219 -5.87 -11.18 -29.97
CA ASP A 219 -5.54 -12.40 -30.72
C ASP A 219 -5.34 -12.11 -32.22
N HIS A 220 -4.96 -13.14 -32.99
CA HIS A 220 -4.69 -13.01 -34.44
C HIS A 220 -5.94 -12.73 -35.30
N LYS A 221 -7.15 -12.84 -34.75
CA LYS A 221 -8.44 -12.59 -35.43
C LYS A 221 -9.11 -11.30 -34.94
N SER A 222 -8.76 -10.82 -33.76
CA SER A 222 -9.39 -9.69 -33.08
C SER A 222 -8.90 -8.33 -33.56
N ALA A 223 -7.91 -8.27 -34.47
CA ALA A 223 -7.33 -7.00 -34.94
C ALA A 223 -8.37 -6.06 -35.58
N LYS A 224 -9.34 -6.61 -36.33
CA LYS A 224 -10.43 -5.82 -36.93
C LYS A 224 -11.39 -5.28 -35.86
N GLU A 225 -11.74 -6.11 -34.88
CA GLU A 225 -12.62 -5.74 -33.76
C GLU A 225 -11.96 -4.69 -32.86
N LEU A 226 -10.66 -4.84 -32.57
CA LEU A 226 -9.89 -3.86 -31.82
C LEU A 226 -9.88 -2.50 -32.51
N ARG A 227 -9.61 -2.46 -33.82
CA ARG A 227 -9.64 -1.21 -34.59
C ARG A 227 -11.02 -0.56 -34.55
N GLN A 228 -12.08 -1.35 -34.73
CA GLN A 228 -13.46 -0.84 -34.64
C GLN A 228 -13.76 -0.31 -33.24
N TYR A 229 -13.33 -1.01 -32.19
CA TYR A 229 -13.54 -0.60 -30.81
C TYR A 229 -12.82 0.73 -30.50
N LEU A 230 -11.54 0.85 -30.88
CA LEU A 230 -10.77 2.07 -30.69
C LEU A 230 -11.32 3.24 -31.53
N ALA A 231 -11.78 2.99 -32.76
CA ALA A 231 -12.44 3.99 -33.59
C ALA A 231 -13.74 4.48 -32.93
N ASN A 232 -14.59 3.57 -32.44
CA ASN A 232 -15.82 3.94 -31.73
C ASN A 232 -15.52 4.78 -30.47
N ILE A 233 -14.45 4.47 -29.73
CA ILE A 233 -14.02 5.27 -28.58
C ILE A 233 -13.55 6.66 -29.02
N ALA A 234 -12.74 6.74 -30.08
CA ALA A 234 -12.26 8.01 -30.62
C ALA A 234 -13.43 8.90 -31.06
N ASP A 235 -14.40 8.35 -31.78
CA ASP A 235 -15.61 9.08 -32.21
C ASP A 235 -16.44 9.56 -31.00
N GLN A 236 -16.56 8.73 -29.95
CA GLN A 236 -17.28 9.11 -28.73
C GLN A 236 -16.54 10.17 -27.90
N CYS A 237 -15.21 10.20 -27.93
CA CYS A 237 -14.41 11.26 -27.30
C CYS A 237 -14.73 12.64 -27.91
N GLU A 238 -15.04 12.69 -29.21
CA GLU A 238 -15.37 13.92 -29.92
C GLU A 238 -16.84 14.35 -29.71
N ASN A 239 -17.75 13.40 -29.50
CA ASN A 239 -19.19 13.62 -29.58
C ASN A 239 -19.98 13.45 -28.27
N THR A 240 -19.40 12.89 -27.20
CA THR A 240 -20.10 12.56 -25.94
C THR A 240 -19.40 13.16 -24.71
N SER A 241 -20.15 13.32 -23.61
CA SER A 241 -19.57 13.70 -22.32
C SER A 241 -18.52 12.68 -21.84
N VAL A 242 -17.36 13.17 -21.40
CA VAL A 242 -16.14 12.42 -21.05
C VAL A 242 -16.34 11.33 -19.98
N ASN A 243 -17.51 11.28 -19.33
CA ASN A 243 -17.83 10.37 -18.23
C ASN A 243 -18.39 9.02 -18.68
N ALA A 244 -18.80 8.86 -19.95
CA ALA A 244 -19.28 7.59 -20.50
C ALA A 244 -18.14 6.68 -21.01
N LEU A 245 -16.93 7.21 -21.10
CA LEU A 245 -15.78 6.54 -21.70
C LEU A 245 -14.83 5.95 -20.65
N PRO A 246 -14.17 4.82 -20.94
CA PRO A 246 -13.16 4.27 -20.06
C PRO A 246 -12.01 5.28 -19.90
N SER A 247 -11.55 5.43 -18.66
CA SER A 247 -10.46 6.35 -18.32
C SER A 247 -9.09 5.76 -18.62
N ALA A 248 -9.00 4.43 -18.68
CA ALA A 248 -7.80 3.70 -19.08
C ALA A 248 -8.19 2.50 -19.95
N ILE A 249 -7.34 2.18 -20.93
CA ILE A 249 -7.52 1.03 -21.83
C ILE A 249 -6.27 0.15 -21.69
N ILE A 250 -6.48 -1.14 -21.47
CA ILE A 250 -5.44 -2.16 -21.40
C ILE A 250 -5.56 -3.04 -22.63
N LEU A 251 -4.49 -3.10 -23.42
CA LEU A 251 -4.37 -4.00 -24.57
C LEU A 251 -3.42 -5.14 -24.19
N ASP A 252 -4.00 -6.29 -23.84
CA ASP A 252 -3.21 -7.47 -23.47
C ASP A 252 -2.79 -8.27 -24.72
N ASN A 253 -1.66 -8.98 -24.66
CA ASN A 253 -1.11 -9.75 -25.78
C ASN A 253 -0.90 -8.95 -27.08
N LEU A 254 -0.49 -7.68 -26.96
CA LEU A 254 -0.25 -6.76 -28.08
C LEU A 254 0.68 -7.32 -29.18
N HIS A 255 1.56 -8.26 -28.84
CA HIS A 255 2.48 -8.93 -29.78
C HIS A 255 1.76 -9.76 -30.86
N HIS A 256 0.48 -10.11 -30.68
CA HIS A 256 -0.32 -10.78 -31.72
C HIS A 256 -0.74 -9.84 -32.86
N VAL A 257 -0.62 -8.52 -32.68
CA VAL A 257 -0.90 -7.52 -33.71
C VAL A 257 0.42 -7.08 -34.36
N THR A 258 0.53 -7.35 -35.66
CA THR A 258 1.68 -6.95 -36.48
C THR A 258 1.72 -5.45 -36.79
N SER A 259 0.58 -4.73 -36.73
CA SER A 259 0.53 -3.26 -36.79
C SER A 259 -0.83 -2.68 -36.36
N LEU A 260 -0.79 -1.63 -35.52
CA LEU A 260 -1.93 -0.74 -35.23
C LEU A 260 -1.98 0.51 -36.14
N ALA A 261 -1.07 0.63 -37.11
CA ALA A 261 -1.07 1.71 -38.09
C ALA A 261 -2.24 1.61 -39.08
#